data_AF-A0A2T1CFN5-F1
#
_entry.id   AF-A0A2T1CFN5-F1
#
_cell.length_a   1.000
_cell.length_b   1.000
_cell.length_c   1.000
_cell.angle_alpha   90.00
_cell.angle_beta   90.00
_cell.angle_gamma   90.00
#
_symmetry.space_group_name_H-M   'P 1'
#
loop_
_entity.id
_entity.type
_entity.pdbx_description
1 polymer ?
#
loop_
_entity_poly.entity_id
_entity_poly.type
_entity_poly.pdbx_seq_one_letter_code
_entity_poly.pdbx_strand_id
1 'polypeptide(L)'
;MDNKNFPVDSNGLLNSCIQLKFTRISPKVTIPQQVCFRLDGKLLEQIAHNQANQVKLAVSATNLANLRHYTLLNLPWSQPLTFTQSSLTFSTEYSLDNQQPSTILFRSTISLEGKISQQIKQELAHNPSLLKQISQAHYWLIAEILAQLPFKSKAGSSWLLVGFLAIAMVVINILIWYLIPLNYLTKLSICLGIFLLLKLLLTRLIKHQLKYWIIYHLLDRLSANSGFRQRIGLKVMSFLL
;
A
#
# COMPACT_ATOMS: atom_id res chain seq x y z
N MET A 1 -22.30 35.05 -8.33
CA MET A 1 -21.01 34.32 -8.32
C MET A 1 -20.52 34.39 -6.90
N ASP A 2 -20.95 33.45 -6.07
CA ASP A 2 -20.75 33.53 -4.62
C ASP A 2 -19.47 32.77 -4.27
N ASN A 3 -18.45 33.55 -3.91
CA ASN A 3 -17.16 33.06 -3.44
C ASN A 3 -17.34 32.53 -2.01
N LYS A 4 -17.79 31.27 -1.87
CA LYS A 4 -17.80 30.58 -0.59
C LYS A 4 -16.35 30.28 -0.19
N ASN A 5 -15.80 31.13 0.68
CA ASN A 5 -14.58 30.83 1.43
C ASN A 5 -14.80 29.54 2.23
N PHE A 6 -14.33 28.41 1.70
CA PHE A 6 -14.24 27.16 2.46
C PHE A 6 -13.09 27.30 3.47
N PRO A 7 -13.33 26.99 4.77
CA PRO A 7 -12.34 27.22 5.80
C PRO A 7 -11.15 26.27 5.68
N VAL A 8 -10.04 26.71 6.29
CA VAL A 8 -8.68 26.14 6.31
C VAL A 8 -8.58 24.71 6.88
N ASP A 9 -9.68 24.11 7.35
CA ASP A 9 -9.73 22.75 7.94
C ASP A 9 -10.43 21.69 7.05
N SER A 10 -10.44 21.87 5.73
CA SER A 10 -11.01 20.92 4.76
C SER A 10 -10.46 19.49 4.91
N ASN A 11 -9.16 19.36 5.21
CA ASN A 11 -8.52 18.07 5.44
C ASN A 11 -8.97 17.38 6.74
N GLY A 12 -9.35 18.12 7.77
CA GLY A 12 -9.85 17.55 9.03
C GLY A 12 -11.17 16.82 8.83
N LEU A 13 -12.11 17.47 8.14
CA LEU A 13 -13.42 16.91 7.81
C LEU A 13 -13.30 15.70 6.87
N LEU A 14 -12.47 15.79 5.83
CA LEU A 14 -12.23 14.66 4.92
C LEU A 14 -11.55 13.48 5.62
N ASN A 15 -10.69 13.71 6.61
CA ASN A 15 -10.14 12.61 7.39
C ASN A 15 -11.16 11.95 8.32
N SER A 16 -12.13 12.70 8.82
CA SER A 16 -13.20 12.17 9.66
C SER A 16 -14.16 11.24 8.89
N CYS A 17 -14.25 11.41 7.57
CA CYS A 17 -15.10 10.57 6.72
C CYS A 17 -14.52 9.18 6.49
N ILE A 18 -13.21 8.99 6.65
CA ILE A 18 -12.50 7.72 6.45
C ILE A 18 -12.47 6.95 7.77
N GLN A 19 -13.21 5.86 7.82
CA GLN A 19 -13.29 5.00 8.99
C GLN A 19 -12.90 3.57 8.64
N LEU A 20 -12.22 2.87 9.56
CA LEU A 20 -11.99 1.44 9.42
C LEU A 20 -13.04 0.70 10.20
N LYS A 21 -13.74 -0.21 9.53
CA LYS A 21 -14.68 -1.11 10.19
C LYS A 21 -13.91 -2.33 10.67
N PHE A 22 -13.97 -2.55 11.98
CA PHE A 22 -13.36 -3.68 12.64
C PHE A 22 -14.40 -4.78 12.85
N THR A 23 -13.97 -6.02 12.65
CA THR A 23 -14.78 -7.21 12.91
C THR A 23 -14.11 -8.02 14.01
N ARG A 24 -14.90 -8.46 14.97
CA ARG A 24 -14.46 -9.28 16.09
C ARG A 24 -14.41 -10.73 15.64
N ILE A 25 -13.21 -11.32 15.61
CA ILE A 25 -13.05 -12.76 15.30
C ILE A 25 -13.09 -13.58 16.60
N SER A 26 -12.63 -13.01 17.71
CA SER A 26 -12.63 -13.69 19.00
C SER A 26 -12.89 -12.70 20.14
N PRO A 27 -13.16 -13.17 21.37
CA PRO A 27 -13.41 -12.30 22.52
C PRO A 27 -12.31 -11.26 22.77
N LYS A 28 -11.06 -11.53 22.36
CA LYS A 28 -9.91 -10.64 22.59
C LYS A 28 -9.32 -10.04 21.31
N VAL A 29 -9.80 -10.43 20.12
CA VAL A 29 -9.18 -10.05 18.83
C VAL A 29 -10.22 -9.41 17.92
N THR A 30 -9.91 -8.18 17.51
CA THR A 30 -10.60 -7.45 16.44
C THR A 30 -9.61 -7.22 15.32
N ILE A 31 -10.08 -7.37 14.08
CA ILE A 31 -9.27 -7.06 12.90
C ILE A 31 -9.99 -6.03 12.03
N PRO A 32 -9.27 -5.11 11.38
CA PRO A 32 -9.84 -4.25 10.36
C PRO A 32 -10.24 -5.11 9.14
N GLN A 33 -11.47 -4.95 8.66
CA GLN A 33 -12.01 -5.74 7.54
C GLN A 33 -12.27 -4.91 6.29
N GLN A 34 -12.65 -3.64 6.46
CA GLN A 34 -12.95 -2.75 5.34
C GLN A 34 -12.72 -1.29 5.71
N VAL A 35 -12.43 -0.49 4.70
CA VAL A 35 -12.43 0.98 4.77
C VAL A 35 -13.84 1.45 4.43
N CYS A 36 -14.41 2.30 5.27
CA CYS A 36 -15.71 2.90 5.06
C CYS A 36 -15.58 4.43 4.91
N PHE A 37 -16.23 4.98 3.89
CA PHE A 37 -16.38 6.40 3.66
C PHE A 37 -17.78 6.82 4.07
N ARG A 38 -17.89 7.64 5.10
CA ARG A 38 -19.16 8.23 5.51
C ARG A 38 -19.32 9.59 4.85
N LEU A 39 -20.17 9.65 3.84
CA LEU A 39 -20.42 10.86 3.07
C LEU A 39 -21.77 11.47 3.45
N ASP A 40 -21.79 12.79 3.49
CA ASP A 40 -22.99 13.61 3.54
C ASP A 40 -22.97 14.61 2.36
N GLY A 41 -24.02 15.42 2.20
CA GLY A 41 -24.07 16.41 1.14
C GLY A 41 -22.90 17.42 1.19
N LYS A 42 -22.46 17.82 2.39
CA LYS A 42 -21.37 18.80 2.57
C LYS A 42 -20.02 18.24 2.14
N LEU A 43 -19.72 16.99 2.50
CA LEU A 43 -18.51 16.28 2.13
C LEU A 43 -18.48 16.01 0.63
N LEU A 44 -19.62 15.69 -0.01
CA LEU A 44 -19.69 15.54 -1.45
C LEU A 44 -19.34 16.84 -2.19
N GLU A 45 -19.88 17.98 -1.73
CA GLU A 45 -19.54 19.30 -2.29
C GLU A 45 -18.04 19.63 -2.11
N GLN A 46 -17.48 19.34 -0.93
CA GLN A 46 -16.05 19.56 -0.67
C GLN A 46 -15.15 18.67 -1.52
N ILE A 47 -15.51 17.39 -1.70
CA ILE A 47 -14.77 16.47 -2.57
C ILE A 47 -14.84 16.96 -4.02
N ALA A 48 -16.02 17.36 -4.51
CA ALA A 48 -16.18 17.90 -5.86
C ALA A 48 -15.33 19.17 -6.06
N HIS A 49 -15.29 20.06 -5.06
CA HIS A 49 -14.44 21.25 -5.09
C HIS A 49 -12.94 20.90 -5.13
N ASN A 50 -12.49 19.96 -4.29
CA ASN A 50 -11.09 19.53 -4.28
C ASN A 50 -10.69 18.84 -5.58
N GLN A 51 -11.58 18.05 -6.18
CA GLN A 51 -11.38 17.45 -7.49
C GLN A 51 -11.21 18.50 -8.58
N ALA A 52 -12.08 19.51 -8.61
CA ALA A 52 -12.00 20.60 -9.59
C ALA A 52 -10.70 21.40 -9.47
N ASN A 53 -10.21 21.59 -8.24
CA ASN A 53 -8.99 22.34 -7.96
C ASN A 53 -7.72 21.48 -7.90
N GLN A 54 -7.81 20.18 -8.23
CA GLN A 54 -6.70 19.22 -8.16
C GLN A 54 -6.01 19.18 -6.79
N VAL A 55 -6.74 19.47 -5.71
CA VAL A 55 -6.24 19.43 -4.35
C VAL A 55 -6.15 17.97 -3.92
N LYS A 56 -4.96 17.53 -3.54
CA LYS A 56 -4.73 16.18 -3.03
C LYS A 56 -5.25 16.05 -1.61
N LEU A 57 -5.78 14.88 -1.29
CA LEU A 57 -6.20 14.57 0.07
C LEU A 57 -4.96 14.33 0.92
N ALA A 58 -4.81 15.02 2.05
CA ALA A 58 -3.77 14.68 3.02
C ALA A 58 -4.38 13.73 4.08
N VAL A 59 -4.10 12.43 3.97
CA VAL A 59 -4.58 11.45 4.96
C VAL A 59 -3.82 11.63 6.27
N SER A 60 -4.53 11.68 7.40
CA SER A 60 -3.94 11.83 8.72
C SER A 60 -2.97 10.69 9.02
N ALA A 61 -1.90 10.97 9.77
CA ALA A 61 -0.89 9.96 10.09
C ALA A 61 -1.50 8.72 10.79
N THR A 62 -2.52 8.94 11.64
CA THR A 62 -3.27 7.88 12.33
C THR A 62 -4.06 7.02 11.34
N ASN A 63 -4.84 7.64 10.44
CA ASN A 63 -5.60 6.90 9.43
C ASN A 63 -4.66 6.14 8.49
N LEU A 64 -3.54 6.76 8.09
CA LEU A 64 -2.54 6.12 7.24
C LEU A 64 -1.90 4.90 7.91
N ALA A 65 -1.57 5.00 9.20
CA ALA A 65 -1.03 3.87 9.97
C ALA A 65 -2.05 2.72 10.05
N ASN A 66 -3.32 3.03 10.32
CA ASN A 66 -4.38 2.04 10.39
C ASN A 66 -4.66 1.40 9.03
N LEU A 67 -4.65 2.18 7.95
CA LEU A 67 -4.80 1.69 6.57
C LEU A 67 -3.64 0.78 6.17
N ARG A 68 -2.41 1.11 6.57
CA ARG A 68 -1.24 0.23 6.38
C ARG A 68 -1.40 -1.08 7.14
N HIS A 69 -1.84 -1.01 8.40
CA HIS A 69 -2.10 -2.21 9.19
C HIS A 69 -3.17 -3.09 8.54
N TYR A 70 -4.28 -2.49 8.11
CA TYR A 70 -5.33 -3.17 7.35
C TYR A 70 -4.81 -3.84 6.07
N THR A 71 -4.01 -3.12 5.29
CA THR A 71 -3.42 -3.64 4.05
C THR A 71 -2.52 -4.85 4.33
N LEU A 72 -1.69 -4.78 5.39
CA LEU A 72 -0.78 -5.87 5.75
C LEU A 72 -1.52 -7.12 6.22
N LEU A 73 -2.64 -6.98 6.93
CA LEU A 73 -3.45 -8.11 7.39
C LEU A 73 -4.22 -8.82 6.26
N ASN A 74 -4.49 -8.10 5.17
CA ASN A 74 -5.14 -8.66 3.98
C ASN A 74 -4.15 -9.20 2.96
N LEU A 75 -2.88 -9.39 3.34
CA LEU A 75 -1.93 -10.14 2.52
C LEU A 75 -2.22 -11.64 2.62
N PRO A 76 -1.93 -12.41 1.56
CA PRO A 76 -2.28 -13.83 1.49
C PRO A 76 -1.51 -14.70 2.51
N TRP A 77 -0.42 -14.18 3.10
CA TRP A 77 0.43 -14.93 4.04
C TRP A 77 0.13 -14.65 5.52
N SER A 78 -0.72 -13.66 5.83
CA SER A 78 -1.13 -13.33 7.21
C SER A 78 -2.42 -14.02 7.63
N GLN A 79 -3.06 -14.76 6.73
CA GLN A 79 -4.34 -15.40 6.99
C GLN A 79 -4.17 -16.92 7.13
N PRO A 80 -4.76 -17.56 8.15
CA PRO A 80 -4.88 -19.02 8.17
C PRO A 80 -5.72 -19.47 6.96
N LEU A 81 -5.45 -20.69 6.46
CA LEU A 81 -5.96 -21.27 5.20
C LEU A 81 -7.51 -21.21 4.98
N THR A 82 -8.27 -20.73 5.95
CA THR A 82 -9.73 -20.62 5.93
C THR A 82 -10.29 -19.26 5.48
N PHE A 83 -9.47 -18.21 5.35
CA PHE A 83 -9.94 -16.93 4.80
C PHE A 83 -9.65 -16.86 3.30
N THR A 84 -10.72 -16.95 2.52
CA THR A 84 -10.68 -17.30 1.10
C THR A 84 -10.36 -16.16 0.13
N GLN A 85 -10.01 -14.94 0.55
CA GLN A 85 -9.57 -13.90 -0.39
C GLN A 85 -8.94 -12.69 0.31
N SER A 86 -7.63 -12.57 0.18
CA SER A 86 -6.86 -11.32 0.36
C SER A 86 -7.37 -10.25 -0.60
N SER A 87 -8.19 -9.33 -0.11
CA SER A 87 -8.74 -8.23 -0.90
C SER A 87 -8.94 -6.98 -0.04
N LEU A 88 -8.77 -5.81 -0.66
CA LEU A 88 -9.08 -4.54 -0.01
C LEU A 88 -10.53 -4.19 -0.31
N THR A 89 -11.34 -4.09 0.73
CA THR A 89 -12.75 -3.69 0.62
C THR A 89 -12.90 -2.23 1.01
N PHE A 90 -13.54 -1.46 0.14
CA PHE A 90 -13.92 -0.07 0.35
C PHE A 90 -15.44 0.05 0.25
N SER A 91 -16.08 0.68 1.20
CA SER A 91 -17.53 0.92 1.20
C SER A 91 -17.83 2.41 1.34
N THR A 92 -18.85 2.91 0.65
CA THR A 92 -19.40 4.24 0.90
C THR A 92 -20.76 4.12 1.55
N GLU A 93 -20.87 4.75 2.70
CA GLU A 93 -22.10 5.02 3.42
C GLU A 93 -22.54 6.45 3.13
N TYR A 94 -23.83 6.67 2.87
CA TYR A 94 -24.38 8.01 2.67
C TYR A 94 -25.53 8.27 3.63
N SER A 95 -25.57 9.48 4.17
CA SER A 95 -26.67 10.00 4.97
C SER A 95 -27.27 11.21 4.26
N LEU A 96 -28.57 11.13 3.93
CA LEU A 96 -29.31 12.20 3.25
C LEU A 96 -29.65 13.33 4.21
N ASP A 97 -29.85 13.00 5.48
CA ASP A 97 -30.13 13.92 6.56
C ASP A 97 -29.63 13.29 7.87
N ASN A 98 -29.00 14.06 8.76
CA ASN A 98 -28.26 13.58 9.94
C ASN A 98 -29.09 12.72 10.92
N GLN A 99 -30.37 12.53 10.64
CA GLN A 99 -31.34 11.75 11.42
C GLN A 99 -31.56 10.33 10.89
N GLN A 100 -31.20 10.02 9.64
CA GLN A 100 -31.36 8.66 9.09
C GLN A 100 -30.07 7.83 9.22
N PRO A 101 -30.20 6.52 9.53
CA PRO A 101 -29.05 5.63 9.58
C PRO A 101 -28.37 5.58 8.23
N SER A 102 -27.06 5.80 8.23
CA SER A 102 -26.25 5.78 7.01
C SER A 102 -26.30 4.40 6.36
N THR A 103 -26.77 4.33 5.12
CA THR A 103 -26.87 3.07 4.39
C THR A 103 -25.66 2.88 3.48
N ILE A 104 -25.15 1.66 3.39
CA ILE A 104 -24.08 1.33 2.45
C ILE A 104 -24.68 1.37 1.04
N LEU A 105 -24.20 2.32 0.24
CA LEU A 105 -24.68 2.51 -1.12
C LEU A 105 -23.72 1.94 -2.17
N PHE A 106 -22.43 1.95 -1.85
CA PHE A 106 -21.38 1.55 -2.77
C PHE A 106 -20.39 0.65 -2.06
N ARG A 107 -19.93 -0.40 -2.73
CA ARG A 107 -18.85 -1.24 -2.25
C ARG A 107 -17.94 -1.60 -3.43
N SER A 108 -16.66 -1.34 -3.27
CA SER A 108 -15.61 -1.77 -4.19
C SER A 108 -14.66 -2.72 -3.48
N THR A 109 -14.34 -3.84 -4.13
CA THR A 109 -13.36 -4.79 -3.63
C THR A 109 -12.24 -4.90 -4.64
N ILE A 110 -11.00 -4.75 -4.19
CA ILE A 110 -9.79 -4.85 -5.01
C ILE A 110 -9.05 -6.12 -4.61
N SER A 111 -8.94 -7.08 -5.53
CA SER A 111 -8.18 -8.31 -5.32
C SER A 111 -6.67 -8.06 -5.44
N LEU A 112 -5.85 -9.02 -5.00
CA LEU A 112 -4.39 -8.97 -5.18
C LEU A 112 -3.97 -8.87 -6.65
N GLU A 113 -4.73 -9.49 -7.55
CA GLU A 113 -4.50 -9.44 -8.99
C GLU A 113 -4.90 -8.10 -9.61
N GLY A 114 -5.39 -7.16 -8.79
CA GLY A 114 -5.89 -5.86 -9.24
C GLY A 114 -7.27 -5.93 -9.88
N LYS A 115 -8.01 -7.04 -9.74
CA LYS A 115 -9.39 -7.11 -10.20
C LYS A 115 -10.27 -6.29 -9.26
N ILE A 116 -11.05 -5.38 -9.84
CA ILE A 116 -11.99 -4.54 -9.11
C ILE A 116 -13.39 -5.09 -9.32
N SER A 117 -14.05 -5.49 -8.24
CA SER A 117 -15.48 -5.83 -8.25
C SER A 117 -16.27 -4.76 -7.50
N GLN A 118 -17.47 -4.47 -7.99
CA GLN A 118 -18.29 -3.36 -7.51
C GLN A 118 -19.72 -3.80 -7.25
N GLN A 119 -20.28 -3.32 -6.15
CA GLN A 119 -21.66 -3.55 -5.77
C GLN A 119 -22.30 -2.21 -5.45
N ILE A 120 -23.42 -1.93 -6.10
CA ILE A 120 -24.18 -0.68 -5.97
C ILE A 120 -25.58 -1.05 -5.51
N LYS A 121 -26.08 -0.36 -4.49
CA LYS A 121 -27.46 -0.56 -4.02
C LYS A 121 -28.45 -0.13 -5.10
N GLN A 122 -29.42 -0.98 -5.42
CA GLN A 122 -30.39 -0.74 -6.49
C GLN A 122 -31.20 0.55 -6.30
N GLU A 123 -31.46 0.95 -5.05
CA GLU A 123 -32.13 2.22 -4.72
C GLU A 123 -31.39 3.44 -5.29
N LEU A 124 -30.05 3.40 -5.37
CA LEU A 124 -29.25 4.49 -5.92
C LEU A 124 -29.44 4.64 -7.44
N ALA A 125 -29.87 3.59 -8.15
CA ALA A 125 -30.15 3.64 -9.58
C ALA A 125 -31.32 4.59 -9.93
N HIS A 126 -32.22 4.86 -8.98
CA HIS A 126 -33.37 5.74 -9.18
C HIS A 126 -32.97 7.23 -9.19
N ASN A 127 -31.78 7.57 -8.66
CA ASN A 127 -31.25 8.93 -8.57
C ASN A 127 -29.90 9.03 -9.30
N PRO A 128 -29.89 9.17 -10.64
CA PRO A 128 -28.66 9.11 -11.44
C PRO A 128 -27.67 10.24 -11.13
N SER A 129 -28.16 11.41 -10.72
CA SER A 129 -27.32 12.54 -10.29
C SER A 129 -26.53 12.22 -9.02
N LEU A 130 -27.21 11.68 -8.01
CA LEU A 130 -26.60 11.28 -6.75
C LEU A 130 -25.63 10.10 -6.95
N LEU A 131 -26.01 9.12 -7.78
CA LEU A 131 -25.14 8.01 -8.17
C LEU A 131 -23.82 8.51 -8.75
N LYS A 132 -23.89 9.49 -9.66
CA LYS A 132 -22.70 10.08 -10.27
C LYS A 132 -21.81 10.76 -9.23
N GLN A 133 -22.38 11.58 -8.35
CA GLN A 133 -21.60 12.29 -7.33
C GLN A 133 -20.94 11.32 -6.34
N ILE A 134 -21.68 10.33 -5.85
CA ILE A 134 -21.18 9.35 -4.88
C ILE A 134 -20.11 8.46 -5.50
N SER A 135 -20.30 8.00 -6.74
CA SER A 135 -19.30 7.17 -7.43
C SER A 135 -18.02 7.95 -7.68
N GLN A 136 -18.11 9.20 -8.17
CA GLN A 136 -16.94 10.06 -8.37
C GLN A 136 -16.18 10.31 -7.06
N ALA A 137 -16.90 10.60 -5.97
CA ALA A 137 -16.30 10.77 -4.66
C ALA A 137 -15.63 9.47 -4.16
N HIS A 138 -16.31 8.34 -4.29
CA HIS A 138 -15.81 7.02 -3.88
C HIS A 138 -14.50 6.66 -4.57
N TYR A 139 -14.43 6.75 -5.90
CA TYR A 139 -13.22 6.41 -6.64
C TYR A 139 -12.07 7.36 -6.36
N TRP A 140 -12.36 8.65 -6.24
CA TRP A 140 -11.34 9.64 -5.93
C TRP A 140 -10.73 9.38 -4.54
N LEU A 141 -11.55 9.12 -3.53
CA LEU A 141 -11.06 8.77 -2.19
C LEU A 141 -10.22 7.50 -2.19
N ILE A 142 -10.65 6.46 -2.92
CA ILE A 142 -9.85 5.24 -3.09
C ILE A 142 -8.50 5.57 -3.74
N ALA A 143 -8.50 6.32 -4.84
CA ALA A 143 -7.28 6.66 -5.56
C ALA A 143 -6.31 7.45 -4.69
N GLU A 144 -6.79 8.45 -3.94
CA GLU A 144 -5.97 9.25 -3.03
C GLU A 144 -5.39 8.44 -1.88
N ILE A 145 -6.17 7.51 -1.31
CA ILE A 145 -5.69 6.60 -0.26
C ILE A 145 -4.63 5.65 -0.82
N LEU A 146 -4.90 5.01 -1.96
CA LEU A 146 -3.97 4.08 -2.60
C LEU A 146 -2.68 4.78 -3.05
N ALA A 147 -2.75 6.05 -3.46
CA ALA A 147 -1.57 6.84 -3.82
C ALA A 147 -0.65 7.14 -2.63
N GLN A 148 -1.23 7.29 -1.42
CA GLN A 148 -0.48 7.55 -0.18
C GLN A 148 -0.05 6.28 0.55
N LEU A 149 -0.65 5.14 0.21
CA LEU A 149 -0.17 3.84 0.63
C LEU A 149 1.10 3.50 -0.18
N PRO A 150 2.24 3.22 0.48
CA PRO A 150 3.48 2.88 -0.22
C PRO A 150 3.36 1.48 -0.83
N PHE A 151 2.75 1.39 -2.01
CA PHE A 151 2.77 0.18 -2.85
C PHE A 151 3.87 0.25 -3.91
N LYS A 152 4.43 1.44 -4.15
CA LYS A 152 5.58 1.57 -5.02
C LYS A 152 6.78 1.04 -4.26
N SER A 153 7.24 -0.16 -4.61
CA SER A 153 8.63 -0.51 -4.38
C SER A 153 9.47 0.45 -5.22
N LYS A 154 9.84 1.61 -4.68
CA LYS A 154 11.00 2.34 -5.16
C LYS A 154 12.12 1.33 -5.10
N ALA A 155 12.47 0.79 -6.25
CA ALA A 155 13.67 0.03 -6.47
C ALA A 155 14.87 0.99 -6.31
N GLY A 156 15.02 1.60 -5.13
CA GLY A 156 16.28 2.12 -4.69
C GLY A 156 17.15 0.89 -4.58
N SER A 157 18.08 0.73 -5.53
CA SER A 157 19.10 -0.30 -5.43
C SER A 157 19.72 -0.14 -4.05
N SER A 158 19.40 -1.06 -3.14
CA SER A 158 19.80 -0.93 -1.75
C SER A 158 21.31 -0.72 -1.74
N TRP A 159 21.78 0.42 -1.24
CA TRP A 159 23.20 0.79 -1.25
C TRP A 159 24.06 -0.31 -0.59
N LEU A 160 23.48 -1.04 0.36
CA LEU A 160 24.05 -2.23 0.98
C LEU A 160 24.30 -3.37 -0.03
N LEU A 161 23.41 -3.53 -0.99
CA LEU A 161 23.46 -4.56 -2.02
C LEU A 161 24.48 -4.22 -3.09
N VAL A 162 24.61 -2.93 -3.43
CA VAL A 162 25.74 -2.42 -4.24
C VAL A 162 27.06 -2.63 -3.50
N GLY A 163 27.10 -2.37 -2.19
CA GLY A 163 28.27 -2.61 -1.35
C GLY A 163 28.70 -4.08 -1.32
N PHE A 164 27.76 -5.00 -1.10
CA PHE A 164 28.05 -6.44 -1.10
C PHE A 164 28.53 -6.93 -2.47
N LEU A 165 27.93 -6.43 -3.56
CA LEU A 165 28.36 -6.76 -4.92
C LEU A 165 29.78 -6.27 -5.21
N ALA A 166 30.14 -5.07 -4.72
CA ALA A 166 31.48 -4.51 -4.87
C ALA A 166 32.53 -5.35 -4.13
N ILE A 167 32.24 -5.78 -2.89
CA ILE A 167 33.14 -6.65 -2.12
C ILE A 167 33.32 -8.00 -2.82
N ALA A 168 32.23 -8.63 -3.26
CA ALA A 168 32.29 -9.90 -4.00
C ALA A 168 33.13 -9.77 -5.29
N MET A 169 32.98 -8.66 -6.03
CA MET A 169 33.77 -8.39 -7.23
C MET A 169 35.27 -8.25 -6.95
N VAL A 170 35.64 -7.60 -5.85
CA VAL A 170 37.05 -7.44 -5.43
C VAL A 170 37.65 -8.81 -5.14
N VAL A 171 36.95 -9.65 -4.37
CA VAL A 171 37.40 -11.01 -4.02
C VAL A 171 37.55 -11.88 -5.28
N ILE A 172 36.57 -11.84 -6.18
CA ILE A 172 36.61 -12.60 -7.45
C ILE A 172 37.78 -12.14 -8.33
N ASN A 173 38.04 -10.84 -8.43
CA ASN A 173 39.16 -10.32 -9.21
C ASN A 173 40.50 -10.77 -8.63
N ILE A 174 40.67 -10.71 -7.30
CA ILE A 174 41.87 -11.20 -6.63
C ILE A 174 42.05 -12.70 -6.92
N LEU A 175 40.99 -13.49 -6.82
CA LEU A 175 41.03 -14.93 -7.07
C LEU A 175 41.45 -15.24 -8.51
N ILE A 176 40.84 -14.60 -9.51
CA ILE A 176 41.16 -14.78 -10.95
C ILE A 176 42.61 -14.36 -11.25
N TRP A 177 43.09 -13.32 -10.57
CA TRP A 177 44.44 -12.82 -10.74
C TRP A 177 45.50 -13.85 -10.35
N TYR A 178 45.31 -14.48 -9.19
CA TYR A 178 46.29 -15.41 -8.59
C TYR A 178 46.15 -16.85 -9.07
N LEU A 179 44.95 -17.33 -9.36
CA LEU A 179 44.74 -18.76 -9.66
C LEU A 179 44.96 -19.12 -11.13
N ILE A 180 44.93 -18.14 -12.05
CA ILE A 180 44.81 -18.42 -13.48
C ILE A 180 45.96 -17.78 -14.26
N PRO A 181 46.91 -18.56 -14.81
CA PRO A 181 47.98 -18.07 -15.67
C PRO A 181 47.48 -17.90 -17.11
N LEU A 182 46.51 -17.01 -17.31
CA LEU A 182 45.92 -16.66 -18.60
C LEU A 182 46.38 -15.26 -19.05
N ASN A 183 46.31 -15.00 -20.36
CA ASN A 183 46.56 -13.69 -20.94
C ASN A 183 45.63 -12.61 -20.36
N TYR A 184 46.10 -11.37 -20.34
CA TYR A 184 45.38 -10.25 -19.71
C TYR A 184 43.98 -10.02 -20.29
N LEU A 185 43.82 -10.16 -21.61
CA LEU A 185 42.55 -9.95 -22.30
C LEU A 185 41.51 -11.04 -21.96
N THR A 186 41.95 -12.30 -21.81
CA THR A 186 41.04 -13.38 -21.44
C THR A 186 40.60 -13.25 -19.98
N LYS A 187 41.48 -12.79 -19.08
CA LYS A 187 41.11 -12.46 -17.69
C LYS A 187 40.03 -11.38 -17.62
N LEU A 188 40.18 -10.29 -18.40
CA LEU A 188 39.18 -9.21 -18.45
C LEU A 188 37.82 -9.71 -18.97
N SER A 189 37.82 -10.53 -20.02
CA SER A 189 36.59 -11.12 -20.56
C SER A 189 35.87 -12.01 -19.53
N ILE A 190 36.63 -12.81 -18.76
CA ILE A 190 36.08 -13.69 -17.72
C ILE A 190 35.49 -12.84 -16.58
N CYS A 191 36.20 -11.81 -16.11
CA CYS A 191 35.68 -10.90 -15.08
C CYS A 191 34.37 -10.22 -15.51
N LEU A 192 34.30 -9.73 -16.75
CA LEU A 192 33.10 -9.08 -17.27
C LEU A 192 31.92 -10.07 -17.36
N GLY A 193 32.17 -11.30 -17.81
CA GLY A 193 31.17 -12.36 -17.88
C GLY A 193 30.60 -12.72 -16.51
N ILE A 194 31.47 -12.91 -15.51
CA ILE A 194 31.06 -13.20 -14.13
C ILE A 194 30.27 -12.04 -13.54
N PHE A 195 30.67 -10.79 -13.79
CA PHE A 195 29.93 -9.62 -13.32
C PHE A 195 28.50 -9.58 -13.87
N LEU A 196 28.34 -9.80 -15.18
CA LEU A 196 27.01 -9.84 -15.81
C LEU A 196 26.16 -10.98 -15.25
N LEU A 197 26.75 -12.17 -15.08
CA LEU A 197 26.06 -13.35 -14.56
C LEU A 197 25.64 -13.17 -13.10
N LEU A 198 26.52 -12.61 -12.25
CA LEU A 198 26.23 -12.28 -10.86
C LEU A 198 25.11 -11.25 -10.78
N LYS A 199 25.17 -10.17 -11.59
CA LYS A 199 24.11 -9.16 -11.65
C LYS A 199 22.77 -9.80 -12.01
N LEU A 200 22.73 -10.67 -13.02
CA LEU A 200 21.51 -11.34 -13.47
C LEU A 200 20.93 -12.25 -12.38
N LEU A 201 21.76 -13.13 -11.79
CA LEU A 201 21.37 -14.04 -10.73
C LEU A 201 20.85 -13.28 -9.50
N LEU A 202 21.57 -12.26 -9.06
CA LEU A 202 21.20 -11.49 -7.89
C LEU A 202 19.88 -10.76 -8.11
N THR A 203 19.70 -10.13 -9.28
CA THR A 203 18.43 -9.44 -9.61
C THR A 203 17.25 -10.41 -9.58
N ARG A 204 17.44 -11.64 -10.09
CA ARG A 204 16.42 -12.68 -10.08
C ARG A 204 16.12 -13.19 -8.65
N LEU A 205 17.16 -13.41 -7.85
CA LEU A 205 17.07 -13.98 -6.49
C LEU A 205 16.48 -12.98 -5.49
N ILE A 206 16.83 -11.69 -5.61
CA ILE A 206 16.24 -10.60 -4.83
C ILE A 206 14.76 -10.45 -5.14
N LYS A 207 14.40 -10.44 -6.43
CA LYS A 207 13.00 -10.28 -6.86
C LYS A 207 12.12 -11.39 -6.30
N HIS A 208 12.65 -12.60 -6.17
CA HIS A 208 11.83 -13.78 -5.86
C HIS A 208 11.91 -14.28 -4.42
N GLN A 209 13.08 -14.28 -3.79
CA GLN A 209 13.29 -14.94 -2.49
C GLN A 209 13.53 -13.98 -1.34
N LEU A 210 14.34 -12.94 -1.55
CA LEU A 210 14.71 -12.02 -0.47
C LEU A 210 13.51 -11.19 0.02
N LYS A 211 12.63 -10.79 -0.91
CA LYS A 211 11.39 -10.08 -0.58
C LYS A 211 10.49 -10.92 0.33
N TYR A 212 10.31 -12.20 0.00
CA TYR A 212 9.49 -13.13 0.78
C TYR A 212 10.11 -13.37 2.17
N TRP A 213 11.42 -13.62 2.21
CA TRP A 213 12.15 -13.97 3.43
C TRP A 213 12.23 -12.81 4.43
N ILE A 214 12.49 -11.58 3.95
CA ILE A 214 12.57 -10.40 4.82
C ILE A 214 11.19 -10.04 5.38
N ILE A 215 10.12 -10.15 4.58
CA ILE A 215 8.74 -9.93 5.05
C ILE A 215 8.39 -10.97 6.12
N TYR A 216 8.70 -12.25 5.88
CA TYR A 216 8.46 -13.33 6.85
C TYR A 216 9.19 -13.08 8.17
N HIS A 217 10.48 -12.76 8.11
CA HIS A 217 11.31 -12.60 9.30
C HIS A 217 11.03 -11.28 10.06
N LEU A 218 10.56 -10.25 9.36
CA LEU A 218 10.09 -9.01 9.98
C LEU A 218 8.76 -9.24 10.70
N LEU A 219 7.79 -9.94 10.11
CA LEU A 219 6.48 -10.19 10.75
C LEU A 219 6.58 -11.13 11.95
N ASP A 220 7.37 -12.21 11.84
CA ASP A 220 7.60 -13.15 12.94
C ASP A 220 8.24 -12.45 14.15
N ARG A 221 9.17 -11.52 13.89
CA ARG A 221 9.90 -10.79 14.93
C ARG A 221 9.22 -9.49 15.39
N LEU A 222 8.28 -8.94 14.61
CA LEU A 222 7.43 -7.80 15.01
C LEU A 222 6.34 -8.22 16.00
N SER A 223 5.94 -9.49 15.98
CA SER A 223 5.07 -10.08 17.00
C SER A 223 5.78 -10.17 18.37
N ALA A 224 7.11 -10.27 18.39
CA ALA A 224 7.93 -10.35 19.59
C ALA A 224 8.49 -8.97 20.02
N ASN A 225 7.60 -8.16 20.60
CA ASN A 225 7.85 -7.11 21.60
C ASN A 225 9.25 -6.42 21.61
N SER A 226 9.40 -5.27 20.92
CA SER A 226 10.29 -4.16 21.32
C SER A 226 10.20 -2.99 20.32
N GLY A 227 9.71 -1.83 20.79
CA GLY A 227 9.45 -0.63 19.96
C GLY A 227 10.66 -0.06 19.20
N PHE A 228 11.89 -0.41 19.60
CA PHE A 228 13.11 -0.02 18.88
C PHE A 228 13.33 -0.81 17.59
N ARG A 229 13.02 -2.12 17.61
CA ARG A 229 13.15 -3.00 16.43
C ARG A 229 12.04 -2.77 15.42
N GLN A 230 10.86 -2.30 15.86
CA GLN A 230 9.79 -1.81 14.97
C GLN A 230 10.27 -0.66 14.08
N ARG A 231 11.02 0.31 14.63
CA ARG A 231 11.56 1.44 13.85
C ARG A 231 12.61 1.00 12.83
N ILE A 232 13.45 0.02 13.17
CA ILE A 232 14.44 -0.54 12.24
C ILE A 232 13.75 -1.37 11.17
N GLY A 233 12.76 -2.20 11.54
CA GLY A 233 11.97 -3.00 10.59
C GLY A 233 11.20 -2.14 9.60
N LEU A 234 10.59 -1.05 10.07
CA LEU A 234 9.93 -0.06 9.21
C LEU A 234 10.94 0.70 8.32
N LYS A 235 12.14 1.02 8.82
CA LYS A 235 13.21 1.63 8.02
C LYS A 235 13.72 0.69 6.93
N VAL A 236 13.94 -0.59 7.25
CA VAL A 236 14.34 -1.63 6.29
C VAL A 236 13.24 -1.89 5.28
N MET A 237 11.97 -1.90 5.72
CA MET A 237 10.82 -2.03 4.84
C MET A 237 10.68 -0.83 3.89
N SER A 238 10.92 0.40 4.36
CA SER A 238 10.97 1.61 3.51
C SER A 238 12.17 1.69 2.57
N PHE A 239 13.10 0.74 2.69
CA PHE A 239 14.30 0.63 1.85
C PHE A 239 14.19 -0.51 0.81
N LEU A 240 13.20 -1.40 0.99
CA LEU A 240 12.91 -2.55 0.13
C LEU A 240 11.61 -2.39 -0.66
N LEU A 241 10.64 -1.67 -0.08
CA LEU A 241 9.68 -0.85 -0.82
C LEU A 241 10.34 0.49 -1.15
#